data_AF-A0A1G0J4D3-F1
#
_entry.id   AF-A0A1G0J4D3-F1
#
_cell.length_a   1.000
_cell.length_b   1.000
_cell.length_c   1.000
_cell.angle_alpha   90.00
_cell.angle_beta   90.00
_cell.angle_gamma   90.00
#
_symmetry.space_group_name_H-M   'P 1'
#
loop_
_entity.id
_entity.type
_entity.pdbx_description
1 polymer ?
#
loop_
_entity_poly.entity_id
_entity_poly.type
_entity_poly.pdbx_seq_one_letter_code
_entity_poly.pdbx_strand_id
1 'polypeptide(L)'
;MLTIAQRDCLKGFVGCELVTIQEKIHYDWGIYLDSVKSYDGVDLGTKILYLEKSITQGCQTFLNTLDKLYKPELMGAAKEANLDFIRSLKTINDLFFNNKVKYGIYGVRDALTHFFSSLGPFNPQDFKDEIQKMIHRGIEVLSQNHQEEIIARKRKREEEEKTIANQSNWRNELDLPSDQRRNSARLVGAQTRLSFIDTAFLAELLRQHNSITTISLSAEDDRLSSLIPSGFFYNRIIMDSELSLTILRRNILEHDERRQHRHAYAAVIGELIRVAGLTVFSLNQAFELTTRQYFQYLNNLNSTEIRELIVAEQLTLERAQRLTPEQFHNLRCSPGVRELIISNQLSLEQALSLTLQQGSNLNTTVVRELMTAGRLSLEQVLVLTARQSDNLSTLAVQELMTAGRLSLEQALSLTSEQGISLNTLAVQQLMTAGRLSLEQALALTTRQRLEITLGNPDAVLAELTQQPQATSSSYRPSF
;
A
#
# COMPACT_ATOMS: atom_id res chain seq x y z
N MET A 1 2.97 -26.08 -8.90
CA MET A 1 3.90 -25.07 -9.44
C MET A 1 3.18 -23.73 -9.49
N LEU A 2 3.85 -22.64 -9.08
CA LEU A 2 3.27 -21.28 -9.08
C LEU A 2 2.93 -20.79 -10.50
N THR A 3 1.83 -20.04 -10.64
CA THR A 3 1.52 -19.31 -11.86
C THR A 3 2.51 -18.17 -12.09
N ILE A 4 2.57 -17.63 -13.31
CA ILE A 4 3.41 -16.47 -13.64
C ILE A 4 3.05 -15.28 -12.73
N ALA A 5 1.77 -14.95 -12.63
CA ALA A 5 1.30 -13.84 -11.79
C ALA A 5 1.63 -14.04 -10.29
N GLN A 6 1.50 -15.26 -9.77
CA GLN A 6 1.89 -15.56 -8.38
C GLN A 6 3.40 -15.42 -8.17
N ARG A 7 4.21 -15.89 -9.12
CA ARG A 7 5.67 -15.77 -9.06
C ARG A 7 6.11 -14.31 -9.14
N ASP A 8 5.54 -13.51 -10.04
CA ASP A 8 5.90 -12.10 -10.22
C ASP A 8 5.51 -11.26 -8.99
N CYS A 9 4.32 -11.52 -8.43
CA CYS A 9 3.91 -10.89 -7.17
C CYS A 9 4.86 -11.29 -6.01
N LEU A 10 5.19 -12.57 -5.90
CA LEU A 10 6.12 -13.06 -4.87
C LEU A 10 7.53 -12.46 -5.02
N LYS A 11 8.01 -12.29 -6.26
CA LYS A 11 9.27 -11.60 -6.56
C LYS A 11 9.26 -10.16 -6.06
N GLY A 12 8.16 -9.42 -6.26
CA GLY A 12 8.03 -8.05 -5.73
C GLY A 12 8.14 -7.96 -4.21
N PHE A 13 7.80 -9.04 -3.48
CA PHE A 13 7.91 -9.08 -2.02
C PHE A 13 9.27 -9.55 -1.51
N VAL A 14 9.76 -10.69 -2.01
CA VAL A 14 10.92 -11.40 -1.44
C VAL A 14 11.97 -11.79 -2.49
N GLY A 15 11.83 -11.33 -3.73
CA GLY A 15 12.72 -11.68 -4.84
C GLY A 15 14.11 -11.06 -4.74
N CYS A 16 15.05 -11.67 -5.45
CA CYS A 16 16.37 -11.12 -5.73
C CYS A 16 16.74 -11.55 -7.16
N GLU A 17 16.75 -10.62 -8.11
CA GLU A 17 17.03 -10.92 -9.52
C GLU A 17 18.17 -10.07 -10.07
N LEU A 18 19.05 -10.71 -10.83
CA LEU A 18 20.11 -10.04 -11.57
C LEU A 18 19.47 -9.27 -12.73
N VAL A 19 19.61 -7.96 -12.74
CA VAL A 19 19.18 -7.09 -13.84
C VAL A 19 20.42 -6.46 -14.46
N THR A 20 20.59 -6.67 -15.76
CA THR A 20 21.68 -6.04 -16.52
C THR A 20 21.11 -4.85 -17.29
N ILE A 21 21.50 -3.64 -16.91
CA ILE A 21 21.12 -2.41 -17.62
C ILE A 21 22.42 -1.71 -18.00
N GLN A 22 22.62 -1.45 -19.30
CA GLN A 22 23.77 -0.68 -19.81
C GLN A 22 25.13 -1.18 -19.27
N GLU A 23 25.37 -2.49 -19.35
CA GLU A 23 26.61 -3.15 -18.89
C GLU A 23 26.90 -3.08 -17.39
N LYS A 24 26.02 -2.46 -16.59
CA LYS A 24 26.08 -2.51 -15.13
C LYS A 24 25.18 -3.63 -14.60
N ILE A 25 25.78 -4.46 -13.77
CA ILE A 25 25.09 -5.53 -13.06
C ILE A 25 24.48 -4.94 -11.79
N HIS A 26 23.15 -4.91 -11.74
CA HIS A 26 22.40 -4.53 -10.54
C HIS A 26 21.51 -5.69 -10.10
N TYR A 27 21.20 -5.77 -8.81
CA TYR A 27 20.24 -6.72 -8.29
C TYR A 27 18.95 -5.98 -7.93
N ASP A 28 17.84 -6.41 -8.50
CA ASP A 28 16.51 -5.97 -8.09
C ASP A 28 16.05 -6.79 -6.88
N TRP A 29 15.60 -6.11 -5.84
CA TRP A 29 15.28 -6.69 -4.54
C TRP A 29 13.79 -6.48 -4.24
N GLY A 30 13.12 -7.55 -3.83
CA GLY A 30 11.77 -7.46 -3.30
C GLY A 30 11.76 -6.59 -2.04
N ILE A 31 10.63 -5.90 -1.80
CA ILE A 31 10.49 -4.86 -0.78
C ILE A 31 10.99 -5.31 0.61
N TYR A 32 10.74 -6.54 1.01
CA TYR A 32 11.15 -7.05 2.32
C TYR A 32 12.64 -7.38 2.38
N LEU A 33 13.23 -7.93 1.31
CA LEU A 33 14.67 -8.17 1.28
C LEU A 33 15.45 -6.86 1.18
N ASP A 34 14.95 -5.87 0.44
CA ASP A 34 15.58 -4.55 0.35
C ASP A 34 15.56 -3.83 1.70
N SER A 35 14.44 -3.93 2.45
CA SER A 35 14.34 -3.42 3.82
C SER A 35 15.34 -4.09 4.78
N VAL A 36 15.56 -5.41 4.63
CA VAL A 36 16.57 -6.14 5.41
C VAL A 36 17.98 -5.70 5.06
N LYS A 37 18.26 -5.53 3.77
CA LYS A 37 19.56 -5.13 3.24
C LYS A 37 19.93 -3.70 3.63
N SER A 38 19.01 -2.75 3.51
CA SER A 38 19.23 -1.32 3.73
C SER A 38 19.30 -0.91 5.20
N TYR A 39 18.87 -1.76 6.14
CA TYR A 39 18.89 -1.43 7.57
C TYR A 39 20.31 -1.43 8.16
N ASP A 40 20.84 -0.27 8.52
CA ASP A 40 22.23 -0.14 9.01
C ASP A 40 22.42 -0.44 10.51
N GLY A 41 21.34 -0.71 11.24
CA GLY A 41 21.39 -0.91 12.70
C GLY A 41 21.94 -2.26 13.17
N VAL A 42 22.27 -3.17 12.24
CA VAL A 42 22.96 -4.45 12.50
C VAL A 42 23.94 -4.79 11.38
N ASP A 43 24.95 -5.61 11.69
CA ASP A 43 25.94 -6.07 10.72
C ASP A 43 25.36 -7.11 9.73
N LEU A 44 26.07 -7.31 8.62
CA LEU A 44 25.68 -8.20 7.53
C LEU A 44 25.51 -9.67 7.98
N GLY A 45 26.35 -10.16 8.91
CA GLY A 45 26.22 -11.50 9.44
C GLY A 45 24.95 -11.69 10.26
N THR A 46 24.58 -10.68 11.06
CA THR A 46 23.29 -10.66 11.76
C THR A 46 22.11 -10.64 10.77
N LYS A 47 22.16 -9.85 9.69
CA LYS A 47 21.11 -9.84 8.65
C LYS A 47 20.89 -11.24 8.05
N ILE A 48 21.98 -11.88 7.63
CA ILE A 48 21.95 -13.22 7.03
C ILE A 48 21.44 -14.26 8.01
N LEU A 49 21.91 -14.24 9.27
CA LEU A 49 21.44 -15.15 10.31
C LEU A 49 19.91 -15.10 10.47
N TYR A 50 19.35 -13.90 10.49
CA TYR A 50 17.91 -13.73 10.69
C TYR A 50 17.08 -14.03 9.44
N LEU A 51 17.63 -13.85 8.24
CA LEU A 51 17.03 -14.37 7.01
C LEU A 51 16.94 -15.89 7.02
N GLU A 52 18.03 -16.59 7.39
CA GLU A 52 18.01 -18.05 7.54
C GLU A 52 17.01 -18.51 8.60
N LYS A 53 16.97 -17.83 9.76
CA LYS A 53 16.00 -18.12 10.82
C LYS A 53 14.55 -17.89 10.35
N SER A 54 14.31 -16.91 9.48
CA SER A 54 12.96 -16.62 8.97
C SER A 54 12.36 -17.76 8.13
N ILE A 55 13.20 -18.63 7.54
CA ILE A 55 12.76 -19.79 6.76
C ILE A 55 13.03 -21.14 7.45
N THR A 56 13.65 -21.15 8.63
CA THR A 56 13.95 -22.39 9.38
C THR A 56 13.21 -22.48 10.71
N GLN A 57 12.82 -21.37 11.31
CA GLN A 57 12.13 -21.33 12.60
C GLN A 57 10.62 -21.08 12.43
N GLY A 58 9.79 -21.92 13.04
CA GLY A 58 8.35 -21.68 13.10
C GLY A 58 7.99 -20.39 13.85
N CYS A 59 6.80 -19.86 13.60
CA CYS A 59 6.35 -18.52 14.03
C CYS A 59 6.72 -18.13 15.47
N GLN A 60 6.34 -18.94 16.47
CA GLN A 60 6.58 -18.59 17.87
C GLN A 60 8.08 -18.58 18.23
N THR A 61 8.83 -19.56 17.73
CA THR A 61 10.29 -19.62 17.93
C THR A 61 10.95 -18.40 17.30
N PHE A 62 10.53 -18.05 16.08
CA PHE A 62 11.07 -16.91 15.37
C PHE A 62 10.73 -15.58 16.05
N LEU A 63 9.50 -15.41 16.56
CA LEU A 63 9.10 -14.26 17.35
C LEU A 63 10.00 -14.06 18.59
N ASN A 64 10.34 -15.15 19.28
CA ASN A 64 11.28 -15.08 20.42
C ASN A 64 12.70 -14.71 19.97
N THR A 65 13.12 -15.10 18.77
CA THR A 65 14.40 -14.67 18.19
C THR A 65 14.37 -13.18 17.83
N LEU A 66 13.26 -12.68 17.27
CA LEU A 66 13.06 -11.26 16.92
C LEU A 66 13.01 -10.36 18.16
N ASP A 67 12.52 -10.85 19.30
CA ASP A 67 12.59 -10.13 20.58
C ASP A 67 14.02 -9.73 20.98
N LYS A 68 15.05 -10.41 20.44
CA LYS A 68 16.46 -10.11 20.69
C LYS A 68 17.05 -9.08 19.71
N LEU A 69 16.33 -8.75 18.63
CA LEU A 69 16.71 -7.69 17.68
C LEU A 69 16.10 -6.34 18.01
N TYR A 70 14.99 -6.33 18.74
CA TYR A 70 14.31 -5.10 19.08
C TYR A 70 15.12 -4.29 20.09
N LYS A 71 15.33 -3.01 19.77
CA LYS A 71 16.09 -2.06 20.57
C LYS A 71 15.14 -1.00 21.15
N PRO A 72 14.53 -1.22 22.34
CA PRO A 72 13.56 -0.30 22.93
C PRO A 72 14.12 1.09 23.23
N GLU A 73 15.45 1.23 23.30
CA GLU A 73 16.15 2.49 23.52
C GLU A 73 16.17 3.43 22.30
N LEU A 74 15.83 2.91 21.10
CA LEU A 74 15.77 3.73 19.90
C LEU A 74 14.52 4.62 19.90
N MET A 75 14.65 5.82 19.33
CA MET A 75 13.57 6.81 19.23
C MET A 75 13.46 7.36 17.80
N GLY A 76 12.27 7.87 17.45
CA GLY A 76 12.01 8.51 16.15
C GLY A 76 12.32 7.59 14.97
N ALA A 77 12.99 8.15 13.94
CA ALA A 77 13.29 7.44 12.70
C ALA A 77 14.13 6.16 12.90
N ALA A 78 15.05 6.14 13.87
CA ALA A 78 15.86 4.95 14.15
C ALA A 78 15.03 3.80 14.72
N LYS A 79 14.02 4.11 15.53
CA LYS A 79 13.07 3.14 16.06
C LYS A 79 12.22 2.54 14.93
N GLU A 80 11.68 3.40 14.07
CA GLU A 80 10.88 2.95 12.92
C GLU A 80 11.70 2.08 11.97
N ALA A 81 12.95 2.46 11.67
CA ALA A 81 13.84 1.63 10.86
C ALA A 81 14.10 0.24 11.50
N ASN A 82 14.26 0.16 12.83
CA ASN A 82 14.40 -1.12 13.53
C ASN A 82 13.11 -1.96 13.47
N LEU A 83 11.95 -1.31 13.61
CA LEU A 83 10.65 -1.98 13.48
C LEU A 83 10.38 -2.45 12.05
N ASP A 84 10.72 -1.67 11.03
CA ASP A 84 10.58 -2.02 9.61
C ASP A 84 11.47 -3.22 9.25
N PHE A 85 12.70 -3.25 9.78
CA PHE A 85 13.59 -4.40 9.67
C PHE A 85 12.98 -5.66 10.28
N ILE A 86 12.48 -5.57 11.51
CA ILE A 86 11.82 -6.69 12.21
C ILE A 86 10.54 -7.12 11.49
N ARG A 87 9.75 -6.17 11.00
CA ARG A 87 8.50 -6.43 10.27
C ARG A 87 8.79 -7.17 8.97
N SER A 88 9.81 -6.77 8.22
CA SER A 88 10.22 -7.43 6.98
C SER A 88 10.62 -8.89 7.20
N LEU A 89 11.44 -9.15 8.22
CA LEU A 89 11.80 -10.51 8.63
C LEU A 89 10.58 -11.33 9.04
N LYS A 90 9.66 -10.74 9.82
CA LYS A 90 8.42 -11.40 10.24
C LYS A 90 7.51 -11.71 9.06
N THR A 91 7.37 -10.80 8.09
CA THR A 91 6.55 -11.02 6.90
C THR A 91 7.12 -12.13 6.01
N ILE A 92 8.44 -12.22 5.85
CA ILE A 92 9.08 -13.35 5.15
C ILE A 92 8.72 -14.67 5.85
N ASN A 93 8.82 -14.73 7.19
CA ASN A 93 8.43 -15.90 7.96
C ASN A 93 6.93 -16.24 7.80
N ASP A 94 6.07 -15.22 7.77
CA ASP A 94 4.64 -15.38 7.60
C ASP A 94 4.26 -15.94 6.24
N LEU A 95 4.91 -15.47 5.18
CA LEU A 95 4.75 -16.01 3.84
C LEU A 95 5.27 -17.44 3.75
N PHE A 96 6.44 -17.72 4.31
CA PHE A 96 7.09 -19.04 4.22
C PHE A 96 6.33 -20.14 4.97
N PHE A 97 5.87 -19.86 6.19
CA PHE A 97 5.11 -20.81 7.01
C PHE A 97 3.59 -20.70 6.82
N ASN A 98 3.14 -19.78 5.96
CA ASN A 98 1.74 -19.43 5.77
C ASN A 98 1.04 -19.13 7.11
N ASN A 99 1.69 -18.34 7.96
CA ASN A 99 1.19 -18.03 9.29
C ASN A 99 -0.10 -17.21 9.21
N LYS A 100 -0.89 -17.27 10.28
CA LYS A 100 -1.99 -16.34 10.51
C LYS A 100 -1.46 -14.94 10.80
N VAL A 101 -2.01 -13.96 10.13
CA VAL A 101 -1.67 -12.54 10.28
C VAL A 101 -2.95 -11.75 10.39
N LYS A 102 -2.94 -10.69 11.19
CA LYS A 102 -4.08 -9.79 11.32
C LYS A 102 -3.90 -8.65 10.32
N TYR A 103 -4.87 -8.51 9.42
CA TYR A 103 -4.85 -7.55 8.33
C TYR A 103 -5.95 -6.51 8.50
N GLY A 104 -5.87 -5.68 9.55
CA GLY A 104 -6.87 -4.64 9.82
C GLY A 104 -8.31 -5.14 9.70
N ILE A 105 -9.04 -4.64 8.70
CA ILE A 105 -10.45 -4.94 8.44
C ILE A 105 -10.72 -6.36 7.94
N TYR A 106 -9.71 -7.02 7.37
CA TYR A 106 -9.83 -8.36 6.81
C TYR A 106 -9.74 -9.45 7.87
N GLY A 107 -9.53 -9.06 9.13
CA GLY A 107 -9.42 -9.97 10.27
C GLY A 107 -8.12 -10.76 10.25
N VAL A 108 -8.14 -11.93 10.90
CA VAL A 108 -7.01 -12.85 10.93
C VAL A 108 -7.14 -13.81 9.74
N ARG A 109 -6.13 -13.82 8.87
CA ARG A 109 -6.06 -14.69 7.68
C ARG A 109 -4.69 -15.30 7.54
N ASP A 110 -4.59 -16.44 6.87
CA ASP A 110 -3.30 -17.00 6.49
C ASP A 110 -2.63 -16.07 5.46
N ALA A 111 -1.32 -15.89 5.58
CA ALA A 111 -0.59 -14.91 4.79
C ALA A 111 -0.74 -15.12 3.28
N LEU A 112 -0.61 -16.37 2.80
CA LEU A 112 -0.74 -16.66 1.37
C LEU A 112 -2.16 -16.41 0.87
N THR A 113 -3.17 -16.73 1.69
CA THR A 113 -4.58 -16.45 1.36
C THR A 113 -4.81 -14.96 1.20
N HIS A 114 -4.22 -14.13 2.06
CA HIS A 114 -4.39 -12.68 1.96
C HIS A 114 -3.76 -12.12 0.67
N PHE A 115 -2.52 -12.52 0.36
CA PHE A 115 -1.77 -11.91 -0.75
C PHE A 115 -2.05 -12.53 -2.13
N PHE A 116 -2.43 -13.81 -2.20
CA PHE A 116 -2.42 -14.55 -3.47
C PHE A 116 -3.77 -15.16 -3.86
N SER A 117 -4.81 -15.10 -3.01
CA SER A 117 -6.12 -15.70 -3.35
C SER A 117 -6.79 -15.09 -4.59
N SER A 118 -6.54 -13.81 -4.88
CA SER A 118 -7.02 -13.13 -6.09
C SER A 118 -6.28 -13.56 -7.37
N LEU A 119 -5.10 -14.19 -7.23
CA LEU A 119 -4.25 -14.64 -8.34
C LEU A 119 -4.50 -16.11 -8.72
N GLY A 120 -5.56 -16.71 -8.16
CA GLY A 120 -5.99 -18.08 -8.40
C GLY A 120 -5.66 -19.04 -7.26
N PRO A 121 -6.02 -20.32 -7.40
CA PRO A 121 -5.71 -21.34 -6.41
C PRO A 121 -4.20 -21.48 -6.25
N PHE A 122 -3.77 -21.84 -5.04
CA PHE A 122 -2.36 -22.05 -4.74
C PHE A 122 -2.13 -23.24 -3.83
N ASN A 123 -0.92 -23.79 -3.92
CA ASN A 123 -0.39 -24.77 -2.99
C ASN A 123 0.69 -24.10 -2.13
N PRO A 124 0.54 -24.04 -0.79
CA PRO A 124 1.54 -23.45 0.10
C PRO A 124 2.95 -24.02 -0.06
N GLN A 125 3.08 -25.30 -0.46
CA GLN A 125 4.39 -25.92 -0.65
C GLN A 125 5.15 -25.32 -1.85
N ASP A 126 4.45 -25.00 -2.95
CA ASP A 126 5.07 -24.34 -4.11
C ASP A 126 5.62 -22.95 -3.74
N PHE A 127 4.89 -22.22 -2.88
CA PHE A 127 5.34 -20.93 -2.35
C PHE A 127 6.55 -21.10 -1.46
N LYS A 128 6.54 -22.09 -0.57
CA LYS A 128 7.66 -22.39 0.33
C LYS A 128 8.94 -22.69 -0.44
N ASP A 129 8.86 -23.55 -1.46
CA ASP A 129 9.99 -23.90 -2.32
C ASP A 129 10.55 -22.68 -3.06
N GLU A 130 9.67 -21.80 -3.55
CA GLU A 130 10.09 -20.61 -4.29
C GLU A 130 10.67 -19.52 -3.37
N ILE A 131 10.06 -19.26 -2.22
CA ILE A 131 10.61 -18.35 -1.19
C ILE A 131 11.99 -18.86 -0.75
N GLN A 132 12.14 -20.16 -0.51
CA GLN A 132 13.42 -20.75 -0.13
C GLN A 132 14.51 -20.45 -1.17
N LYS A 133 14.22 -20.61 -2.46
CA LYS A 133 15.18 -20.27 -3.54
C LYS A 133 15.53 -18.79 -3.53
N MET A 134 14.54 -17.90 -3.40
CA MET A 134 14.75 -16.45 -3.42
C MET A 134 15.60 -15.99 -2.23
N ILE A 135 15.32 -16.49 -1.03
CA ILE A 135 16.10 -16.18 0.18
C ILE A 135 17.54 -16.69 0.06
N HIS A 136 17.74 -17.94 -0.40
CA HIS A 136 19.10 -18.46 -0.61
C HIS A 136 19.89 -17.64 -1.64
N ARG A 137 19.26 -17.26 -2.75
CA ARG A 137 19.89 -16.39 -3.75
C ARG A 137 20.23 -15.02 -3.16
N GLY A 138 19.32 -14.42 -2.38
CA GLY A 138 19.58 -13.16 -1.69
C GLY A 138 20.76 -13.26 -0.73
N ILE A 139 20.84 -14.34 0.05
CA ILE A 139 21.97 -14.61 0.96
C ILE A 139 23.28 -14.79 0.17
N GLU A 140 23.26 -15.54 -0.93
CA GLU A 140 24.43 -15.75 -1.78
C GLU A 140 24.97 -14.41 -2.30
N VAL A 141 24.10 -13.55 -2.80
CA VAL A 141 24.45 -12.20 -3.30
C VAL A 141 24.99 -11.33 -2.16
N LEU A 142 24.34 -11.32 -1.00
CA LEU A 142 24.81 -10.58 0.18
C LEU A 142 26.17 -11.10 0.67
N SER A 143 26.46 -12.39 0.49
CA SER A 143 27.67 -13.02 1.00
C SER A 143 28.89 -12.89 0.08
N GLN A 144 28.72 -12.36 -1.13
CA GLN A 144 29.80 -12.22 -2.10
C GLN A 144 30.97 -11.44 -1.49
N ASN A 145 32.16 -12.05 -1.50
CA ASN A 145 33.42 -11.48 -1.01
C ASN A 145 33.54 -11.28 0.52
N HIS A 146 32.55 -11.71 1.33
CA HIS A 146 32.53 -11.49 2.79
C HIS A 146 32.29 -12.75 3.62
N GLN A 147 32.46 -13.94 3.04
CA GLN A 147 32.00 -15.20 3.62
C GLN A 147 32.61 -15.53 5.00
N GLU A 148 33.93 -15.35 5.18
CA GLU A 148 34.59 -15.61 6.46
C GLU A 148 34.16 -14.63 7.56
N GLU A 149 34.04 -13.35 7.22
CA GLU A 149 33.56 -12.32 8.14
C GLU A 149 32.12 -12.62 8.57
N ILE A 150 31.25 -12.95 7.62
CA ILE A 150 29.85 -13.31 7.87
C ILE A 150 29.78 -14.50 8.84
N ILE A 151 30.56 -15.57 8.61
CA ILE A 151 30.58 -16.75 9.50
C ILE A 151 30.98 -16.34 10.93
N ALA A 152 32.03 -15.52 11.07
CA ALA A 152 32.48 -15.05 12.38
C ALA A 152 31.41 -14.20 13.08
N ARG A 153 30.78 -13.28 12.34
CA ARG A 153 29.70 -12.40 12.85
C ARG A 153 28.45 -13.18 13.25
N LYS A 154 28.03 -14.17 12.45
CA LYS A 154 26.92 -15.07 12.77
C LYS A 154 27.16 -15.79 14.09
N ARG A 155 28.33 -16.43 14.25
CA ARG A 155 28.70 -17.15 15.48
C ARG A 155 28.73 -16.21 16.68
N LYS A 156 29.30 -15.02 16.52
CA LYS A 156 29.32 -14.00 17.57
C LYS A 156 27.90 -13.62 18.00
N ARG A 157 27.03 -13.35 17.02
CA ARG A 157 25.63 -12.97 17.28
C ARG A 157 24.84 -14.08 17.98
N GLU A 158 25.04 -15.34 17.60
CA GLU A 158 24.41 -16.49 18.26
C GLU A 158 24.84 -16.63 19.74
N GLU A 159 26.11 -16.33 20.04
CA GLU A 159 26.60 -16.32 21.42
C GLU A 159 25.99 -15.15 22.21
N GLU A 160 25.96 -13.95 21.63
CA GLU A 160 25.31 -12.77 22.23
C GLU A 160 23.82 -13.01 22.51
N GLU A 161 23.11 -13.69 21.61
CA GLU A 161 21.69 -14.02 21.80
C GLU A 161 21.40 -14.88 23.04
N LYS A 162 22.39 -15.57 23.61
CA LYS A 162 22.20 -16.34 24.85
C LYS A 162 22.05 -15.45 26.08
N THR A 163 22.59 -14.22 26.02
CA THR A 163 22.60 -13.28 27.14
C THR A 163 21.60 -12.13 26.95
N ILE A 164 21.13 -11.90 25.73
CA ILE A 164 20.10 -10.89 25.43
C ILE A 164 18.74 -11.34 25.98
N ALA A 165 18.18 -10.52 26.88
CA ALA A 165 16.82 -10.71 27.36
C ALA A 165 15.80 -10.41 26.24
N ASN A 166 14.75 -11.23 26.16
CA ASN A 166 13.69 -11.05 25.17
C ASN A 166 12.91 -9.76 25.43
N GLN A 167 12.96 -8.83 24.49
CA GLN A 167 12.15 -7.61 24.48
C GLN A 167 10.93 -7.82 23.60
N SER A 168 9.76 -8.11 24.18
CA SER A 168 8.54 -8.41 23.41
C SER A 168 7.62 -7.21 23.18
N ASN A 169 8.03 -6.01 23.60
CA ASN A 169 7.15 -4.82 23.58
C ASN A 169 6.73 -4.42 22.16
N TRP A 170 7.64 -4.57 21.20
CA TRP A 170 7.40 -4.34 19.77
C TRP A 170 6.25 -5.17 19.19
N ARG A 171 5.95 -6.34 19.78
CA ARG A 171 4.84 -7.20 19.32
C ARG A 171 3.48 -6.52 19.46
N ASN A 172 3.35 -5.52 20.34
CA ASN A 172 2.14 -4.70 20.47
C ASN A 172 2.15 -3.51 19.50
N GLU A 173 3.33 -3.11 19.03
CA GLU A 173 3.51 -2.06 18.03
C GLU A 173 3.25 -2.57 16.62
N LEU A 174 3.30 -3.89 16.45
CA LEU A 174 2.81 -4.58 15.25
C LEU A 174 1.38 -5.09 15.47
N ASP A 175 0.56 -5.05 14.41
CA ASP A 175 -0.80 -5.60 14.43
C ASP A 175 -0.77 -7.14 14.37
N LEU A 176 -0.15 -7.79 15.36
CA LEU A 176 -0.04 -9.25 15.43
C LEU A 176 -1.34 -9.87 16.00
N PRO A 177 -1.70 -11.08 15.56
CA PRO A 177 -2.75 -11.88 16.19
C PRO A 177 -2.55 -12.03 17.71
N SER A 178 -3.65 -12.11 18.46
CA SER A 178 -3.65 -12.09 19.93
C SER A 178 -2.90 -13.25 20.57
N ASP A 179 -2.81 -14.39 19.89
CA ASP A 179 -2.01 -15.57 20.25
C ASP A 179 -0.51 -15.31 20.09
N GLN A 180 -0.10 -14.60 19.03
CA GLN A 180 1.31 -14.25 18.77
C GLN A 180 1.84 -13.14 19.69
N ARG A 181 0.95 -12.30 20.24
CA ARG A 181 1.30 -11.25 21.22
C ARG A 181 1.61 -11.78 22.62
N ARG A 182 1.23 -13.02 22.96
CA ARG A 182 1.47 -13.59 24.29
C ARG A 182 2.89 -14.15 24.39
N ASN A 183 3.66 -13.64 25.33
CA ASN A 183 4.95 -14.25 25.69
C ASN A 183 4.74 -15.60 26.38
N SER A 184 5.42 -16.63 25.88
CA SER A 184 5.57 -17.93 26.56
C SER A 184 6.28 -17.82 27.91
N ALA A 185 7.04 -16.73 28.13
CA ALA A 185 7.84 -16.51 29.34
C ALA A 185 7.09 -15.87 30.52
N ARG A 186 5.82 -15.46 30.36
CA ARG A 186 5.07 -14.66 31.37
C ARG A 186 4.38 -15.47 32.48
N LEU A 187 4.84 -16.68 32.76
CA LEU A 187 4.37 -17.47 33.91
C LEU A 187 5.13 -17.19 35.22
N VAL A 188 6.21 -16.39 35.23
CA VAL A 188 6.93 -16.05 36.48
C VAL A 188 7.45 -14.61 36.43
N GLY A 189 7.10 -13.80 37.41
CA GLY A 189 7.81 -12.56 37.77
C GLY A 189 7.21 -11.26 37.22
N ALA A 190 6.89 -10.35 38.14
CA ALA A 190 6.04 -9.18 37.95
C ALA A 190 6.80 -7.86 37.64
N GLN A 191 6.03 -6.84 37.24
CA GLN A 191 6.16 -5.38 37.55
C GLN A 191 7.48 -4.70 37.14
N THR A 192 7.53 -3.62 36.35
CA THR A 192 7.01 -2.24 36.54
C THR A 192 7.63 -1.44 35.35
N ARG A 193 6.96 -0.63 34.52
CA ARG A 193 6.61 0.80 34.66
C ARG A 193 6.18 1.25 33.25
N LEU A 194 5.02 1.89 33.10
CA LEU A 194 4.73 2.81 31.98
C LEU A 194 3.73 3.82 32.51
N SER A 195 4.06 5.09 32.38
CA SER A 195 3.30 6.23 32.87
C SER A 195 3.09 7.23 31.75
N PHE A 196 1.86 7.73 31.66
CA PHE A 196 1.40 8.95 30.98
C PHE A 196 1.51 9.01 29.44
N ILE A 197 0.37 8.77 28.78
CA ILE A 197 -0.03 9.52 27.57
C ILE A 197 -1.40 10.14 27.86
N ASP A 198 -1.50 11.43 27.52
CA ASP A 198 -2.50 12.42 27.90
C ASP A 198 -3.97 12.01 27.75
N THR A 199 -4.63 11.83 28.89
CA THR A 199 -6.08 11.83 29.05
C THR A 199 -6.74 13.14 28.62
N ALA A 200 -5.99 14.25 28.54
CA ALA A 200 -6.48 15.55 28.09
C ALA A 200 -6.81 15.56 26.57
N PHE A 201 -6.04 14.86 25.75
CA PHE A 201 -6.28 14.78 24.30
C PHE A 201 -7.53 13.96 23.98
N LEU A 202 -7.74 12.84 24.69
CA LEU A 202 -8.96 12.02 24.57
C LEU A 202 -10.21 12.79 25.02
N ALA A 203 -10.10 13.63 26.06
CA ALA A 203 -11.22 14.45 26.53
C ALA A 203 -11.61 15.54 25.52
N GLU A 204 -10.64 16.18 24.86
CA GLU A 204 -10.91 17.20 23.84
C GLU A 204 -11.48 16.60 22.55
N LEU A 205 -11.03 15.41 22.14
CA LEU A 205 -11.56 14.69 20.98
C LEU A 205 -13.03 14.25 21.19
N LEU A 206 -13.38 13.83 22.42
CA LEU A 206 -14.75 13.50 22.79
C LEU A 206 -15.65 14.74 22.91
N ARG A 207 -15.08 15.88 23.32
CA ARG A 207 -15.78 17.17 23.39
C ARG A 207 -16.14 17.71 22.00
N GLN A 208 -15.26 17.52 21.00
CA GLN A 208 -15.50 17.97 19.63
C GLN A 208 -16.52 17.12 18.84
N HIS A 209 -16.75 15.87 19.24
CA HIS A 209 -17.65 14.94 18.52
C HIS A 209 -19.07 14.81 19.09
N ASN A 210 -19.41 15.49 20.21
CA ASN A 210 -20.75 15.46 20.82
C ASN A 210 -21.78 16.42 20.19
N SER A 211 -21.58 16.85 18.94
CA SER A 211 -22.57 17.65 18.19
C SER A 211 -23.42 16.85 17.20
N ILE A 212 -23.45 15.52 17.28
CA ILE A 212 -24.35 14.72 16.44
C ILE A 212 -25.75 14.71 17.06
N THR A 213 -26.55 15.64 16.54
CA THR A 213 -28.01 15.71 16.55
C THR A 213 -28.69 14.34 16.39
N THR A 214 -29.56 14.04 17.35
CA THR A 214 -30.88 13.39 17.25
C THR A 214 -31.10 12.47 16.04
N ILE A 215 -30.93 11.16 16.24
CA ILE A 215 -31.53 10.14 15.36
C ILE A 215 -32.92 9.84 15.92
N SER A 216 -33.96 10.29 15.21
CA SER A 216 -35.35 9.89 15.44
C SER A 216 -35.51 8.42 15.03
N LEU A 217 -35.73 7.54 16.01
CA LEU A 217 -36.16 6.17 15.75
C LEU A 217 -37.68 6.16 15.49
N SER A 218 -38.07 5.87 14.24
CA SER A 218 -39.45 5.54 13.89
C SER A 218 -39.79 4.17 14.47
N ALA A 219 -40.88 4.14 15.24
CA ALA A 219 -41.42 2.95 15.88
C ALA A 219 -42.01 1.97 14.86
N GLU A 220 -41.56 0.72 14.91
CA GLU A 220 -42.33 -0.47 14.52
C GLU A 220 -41.56 -1.70 15.03
N ASP A 221 -41.81 -2.10 16.28
CA ASP A 221 -42.29 -3.46 16.56
C ASP A 221 -42.68 -3.57 18.04
N ASP A 222 -43.98 -3.61 18.24
CA ASP A 222 -44.69 -3.47 19.49
C ASP A 222 -45.17 -4.85 19.93
N ARG A 223 -44.28 -5.63 20.58
CA ARG A 223 -44.65 -6.82 21.34
C ARG A 223 -43.68 -7.06 22.49
N LEU A 224 -43.89 -6.34 23.60
CA LEU A 224 -43.74 -6.81 24.98
C LEU A 224 -44.23 -5.73 25.97
N SER A 225 -45.35 -5.11 25.63
CA SER A 225 -46.14 -4.21 26.46
C SER A 225 -47.09 -5.03 27.36
N SER A 226 -46.57 -5.54 28.48
CA SER A 226 -47.42 -5.92 29.61
C SER A 226 -46.64 -5.98 30.93
N LEU A 227 -46.26 -4.80 31.44
CA LEU A 227 -46.12 -4.51 32.88
C LEU A 227 -45.97 -2.98 33.02
N ILE A 228 -47.09 -2.27 32.91
CA ILE A 228 -47.20 -0.83 33.19
C ILE A 228 -48.18 -0.67 34.36
N PRO A 229 -47.90 0.21 35.33
CA PRO A 229 -48.66 1.46 35.42
C PRO A 229 -47.68 2.65 35.53
N SER A 230 -47.44 3.44 34.49
CA SER A 230 -48.19 4.61 34.03
C SER A 230 -48.60 5.55 35.16
N GLY A 231 -47.85 6.64 35.27
CA GLY A 231 -48.30 7.88 35.90
C GLY A 231 -47.37 8.36 36.99
N PHE A 232 -46.36 9.17 36.65
CA PHE A 232 -46.24 10.57 37.12
C PHE A 232 -44.99 11.23 36.50
N PHE A 233 -45.27 12.10 35.52
CA PHE A 233 -44.58 13.32 35.09
C PHE A 233 -43.05 13.44 35.12
N TYR A 234 -42.52 13.76 33.92
CA TYR A 234 -41.59 14.87 33.65
C TYR A 234 -40.82 15.38 34.87
N ASN A 235 -39.59 14.92 35.04
CA ASN A 235 -38.56 15.74 35.65
C ASN A 235 -37.32 15.76 34.77
N ARG A 236 -37.11 16.97 34.24
CA ARG A 236 -35.89 17.52 33.66
C ARG A 236 -34.70 17.12 34.54
N ILE A 237 -33.95 16.09 34.16
CA ILE A 237 -32.65 15.82 34.77
C ILE A 237 -31.66 16.81 34.14
N ILE A 238 -31.63 18.02 34.71
CA ILE A 238 -30.40 18.81 34.74
C ILE A 238 -29.47 18.00 35.65
N MET A 239 -28.57 17.19 35.08
CA MET A 239 -27.45 16.68 35.86
C MET A 239 -26.43 17.81 35.96
N ASP A 240 -26.35 18.41 37.15
CA ASP A 240 -25.24 19.24 37.58
C ASP A 240 -23.93 18.47 37.35
N SER A 241 -23.22 18.89 36.29
CA SER A 241 -21.97 18.29 35.82
C SER A 241 -20.86 18.24 36.88
N GLU A 242 -20.94 19.07 37.92
CA GLU A 242 -19.96 19.09 39.00
C GLU A 242 -20.13 17.94 40.00
N LEU A 243 -21.33 17.42 40.24
CA LEU A 243 -21.52 16.33 41.21
C LEU A 243 -20.98 15.00 40.66
N SER A 244 -21.19 14.74 39.37
CA SER A 244 -20.65 13.56 38.69
C SER A 244 -19.13 13.62 38.53
N LEU A 245 -18.55 14.79 38.22
CA LEU A 245 -17.10 14.94 38.12
C LEU A 245 -16.39 14.88 39.47
N THR A 246 -17.04 15.33 40.54
CA THR A 246 -16.47 15.27 41.90
C THR A 246 -16.49 13.83 42.44
N ILE A 247 -17.55 13.07 42.15
CA ILE A 247 -17.61 11.63 42.46
C ILE A 247 -16.59 10.85 41.60
N LEU A 248 -16.44 11.19 40.31
CA LEU A 248 -15.43 10.59 39.44
C LEU A 248 -14.00 10.91 39.91
N ARG A 249 -13.71 12.17 40.26
CA ARG A 249 -12.41 12.59 40.80
C ARG A 249 -12.10 11.92 42.14
N ARG A 250 -13.07 11.84 43.05
CA ARG A 250 -12.89 11.20 44.36
C ARG A 250 -12.61 9.71 44.23
N ASN A 251 -13.32 9.02 43.34
CA ASN A 251 -13.12 7.60 43.07
C ASN A 251 -11.81 7.29 42.31
N ILE A 252 -11.28 8.25 41.55
CA ILE A 252 -10.00 8.12 40.81
C ILE A 252 -8.80 8.45 41.72
N LEU A 253 -8.94 9.35 42.70
CA LEU A 253 -7.84 9.78 43.57
C LEU A 253 -7.60 8.87 44.80
N GLU A 254 -8.57 8.06 45.23
CA GLU A 254 -8.45 7.26 46.47
C GLU A 254 -8.07 5.78 46.28
N HIS A 255 -7.90 5.27 45.05
CA HIS A 255 -7.67 3.83 44.85
C HIS A 255 -6.49 3.51 43.93
N ASP A 256 -5.34 3.23 44.55
CA ASP A 256 -4.16 2.63 43.93
C ASP A 256 -4.22 1.09 44.00
N GLU A 257 -3.56 0.44 43.05
CA GLU A 257 -3.35 -1.01 42.84
C GLU A 257 -4.33 -1.80 41.95
N ARG A 258 -4.07 -1.68 40.64
CA ARG A 258 -3.91 -2.71 39.57
C ARG A 258 -4.99 -3.77 39.28
N ARG A 259 -5.91 -4.11 40.19
CA ARG A 259 -7.05 -5.00 39.86
C ARG A 259 -8.31 -4.24 39.48
N GLN A 260 -8.45 -3.00 39.93
CA GLN A 260 -9.62 -2.20 39.63
C GLN A 260 -9.58 -1.48 38.28
N HIS A 261 -8.45 -1.36 37.56
CA HIS A 261 -8.48 -0.72 36.22
C HIS A 261 -9.36 -1.46 35.20
N ARG A 262 -9.42 -2.80 35.25
CA ARG A 262 -10.39 -3.55 34.44
C ARG A 262 -11.83 -3.34 34.89
N HIS A 263 -12.06 -3.13 36.18
CA HIS A 263 -13.38 -2.80 36.72
C HIS A 263 -13.77 -1.33 36.50
N ALA A 264 -12.83 -0.39 36.50
CA ALA A 264 -13.04 1.01 36.19
C ALA A 264 -13.25 1.21 34.68
N TYR A 265 -12.52 0.49 33.83
CA TYR A 265 -12.76 0.45 32.39
C TYR A 265 -14.09 -0.23 32.08
N ALA A 266 -14.42 -1.35 32.74
CA ALA A 266 -15.72 -2.00 32.62
C ALA A 266 -16.86 -1.18 33.24
N ALA A 267 -16.61 -0.36 34.26
CA ALA A 267 -17.57 0.53 34.88
C ALA A 267 -17.78 1.80 34.03
N VAL A 268 -16.74 2.34 33.40
CA VAL A 268 -16.86 3.45 32.43
C VAL A 268 -17.59 2.98 31.18
N ILE A 269 -17.27 1.78 30.66
CA ILE A 269 -18.02 1.17 29.57
C ILE A 269 -19.45 0.83 30.01
N GLY A 270 -19.63 0.27 31.20
CA GLY A 270 -20.95 -0.02 31.77
C GLY A 270 -21.80 1.22 31.95
N GLU A 271 -21.20 2.33 32.36
CA GLU A 271 -21.87 3.60 32.56
C GLU A 271 -22.10 4.34 31.25
N LEU A 272 -21.23 4.21 30.24
CA LEU A 272 -21.49 4.68 28.87
C LEU A 272 -22.62 3.90 28.21
N ILE A 273 -22.69 2.58 28.42
CA ILE A 273 -23.82 1.74 27.98
C ILE A 273 -25.10 2.16 28.70
N ARG A 274 -25.03 2.45 30.01
CA ARG A 274 -26.19 2.82 30.84
C ARG A 274 -26.70 4.24 30.60
N VAL A 275 -25.80 5.21 30.42
CA VAL A 275 -26.11 6.65 30.31
C VAL A 275 -26.39 7.06 28.87
N ALA A 276 -25.71 6.47 27.89
CA ALA A 276 -25.89 6.81 26.47
C ALA A 276 -26.72 5.79 25.68
N GLY A 277 -27.14 4.67 26.30
CA GLY A 277 -27.88 3.59 25.62
C GLY A 277 -27.09 2.91 24.50
N LEU A 278 -25.77 3.13 24.43
CA LEU A 278 -24.91 2.63 23.37
C LEU A 278 -24.67 1.14 23.59
N THR A 279 -24.92 0.33 22.56
CA THR A 279 -24.56 -1.09 22.62
C THR A 279 -23.03 -1.24 22.60
N VAL A 280 -22.52 -2.35 23.18
CA VAL A 280 -21.09 -2.71 23.09
C VAL A 280 -20.59 -2.72 21.64
N PHE A 281 -21.47 -3.06 20.70
CA PHE A 281 -21.21 -3.03 19.26
C PHE A 281 -20.99 -1.60 18.73
N SER A 282 -21.83 -0.64 19.14
CA SER A 282 -21.70 0.79 18.77
C SER A 282 -20.43 1.43 19.32
N LEU A 283 -20.03 1.07 20.56
CA LEU A 283 -18.78 1.51 21.17
C LEU A 283 -17.55 0.92 20.47
N ASN A 284 -17.59 -0.35 20.07
CA ASN A 284 -16.51 -0.97 19.30
C ASN A 284 -16.40 -0.35 17.90
N GLN A 285 -17.51 -0.09 17.21
CA GLN A 285 -17.48 0.63 15.92
C GLN A 285 -16.90 2.04 16.06
N ALA A 286 -17.28 2.78 17.10
CA ALA A 286 -16.73 4.10 17.38
C ALA A 286 -15.22 4.03 17.61
N PHE A 287 -14.74 3.10 18.44
CA PHE A 287 -13.32 2.89 18.71
C PHE A 287 -12.53 2.46 17.46
N GLU A 288 -13.12 1.60 16.63
CA GLU A 288 -12.54 1.18 15.35
C GLU A 288 -12.44 2.33 14.34
N LEU A 289 -13.46 3.20 14.28
CA LEU A 289 -13.45 4.40 13.46
C LEU A 289 -12.36 5.38 13.93
N THR A 290 -12.24 5.63 15.24
CA THR A 290 -11.20 6.51 15.78
C THR A 290 -9.80 5.93 15.54
N THR A 291 -9.63 4.61 15.65
CA THR A 291 -8.34 3.94 15.44
C THR A 291 -7.94 3.94 13.95
N ARG A 292 -8.89 3.69 13.03
CA ARG A 292 -8.64 3.81 11.58
C ARG A 292 -8.26 5.24 11.19
N GLN A 293 -9.00 6.23 11.69
CA GLN A 293 -8.69 7.63 11.46
C GLN A 293 -7.31 8.00 12.01
N TYR A 294 -6.92 7.44 13.16
CA TYR A 294 -5.60 7.65 13.75
C TYR A 294 -4.45 7.02 12.94
N PHE A 295 -4.60 5.79 12.45
CA PHE A 295 -3.58 5.18 11.57
C PHE A 295 -3.49 5.86 10.21
N GLN A 296 -4.63 6.28 9.66
CA GLN A 296 -4.67 7.06 8.43
C GLN A 296 -3.99 8.42 8.61
N TYR A 297 -4.24 9.08 9.74
CA TYR A 297 -3.51 10.28 10.17
C TYR A 297 -1.99 10.05 10.19
N LEU A 298 -1.52 8.98 10.83
CA LEU A 298 -0.09 8.68 10.91
C LEU A 298 0.51 8.38 9.52
N ASN A 299 -0.20 7.62 8.69
CA ASN A 299 0.26 7.30 7.34
C ASN A 299 0.34 8.53 6.44
N ASN A 300 -0.64 9.43 6.53
CA ASN A 300 -0.65 10.66 5.75
C ASN A 300 0.54 11.56 6.11
N LEU A 301 0.81 11.74 7.41
CA LEU A 301 1.90 12.61 7.89
C LEU A 301 3.30 12.00 7.76
N ASN A 302 3.40 10.67 7.71
CA ASN A 302 4.66 9.97 7.54
C ASN A 302 5.11 9.86 6.07
N SER A 303 4.23 10.15 5.10
CA SER A 303 4.56 10.17 3.68
C SER A 303 5.47 11.36 3.35
N THR A 304 6.60 11.07 2.71
CA THR A 304 7.51 12.06 2.14
C THR A 304 6.80 12.94 1.12
N GLU A 305 5.95 12.34 0.29
CA GLU A 305 5.21 13.00 -0.78
C GLU A 305 4.17 14.01 -0.23
N ILE A 306 3.48 13.66 0.85
CA ILE A 306 2.56 14.58 1.52
C ILE A 306 3.33 15.70 2.21
N ARG A 307 4.46 15.39 2.85
CA ARG A 307 5.32 16.41 3.46
C ARG A 307 5.85 17.41 2.43
N GLU A 308 6.21 16.96 1.23
CA GLU A 308 6.61 17.85 0.13
C GLU A 308 5.51 18.86 -0.21
N LEU A 309 4.25 18.42 -0.32
CA LEU A 309 3.12 19.30 -0.59
C LEU A 309 2.84 20.28 0.55
N ILE A 310 3.08 19.86 1.81
CA ILE A 310 2.96 20.74 2.98
C ILE A 310 4.06 21.80 2.97
N VAL A 311 5.31 21.40 2.71
CA VAL A 311 6.46 22.32 2.63
C VAL A 311 6.31 23.30 1.46
N ALA A 312 5.72 22.87 0.35
CA ALA A 312 5.39 23.73 -0.78
C ALA A 312 4.16 24.63 -0.54
N GLU A 313 3.58 24.61 0.66
CA GLU A 313 2.38 25.36 1.06
C GLU A 313 1.13 25.04 0.21
N GLN A 314 1.15 23.91 -0.50
CA GLN A 314 0.04 23.47 -1.35
C GLN A 314 -0.99 22.63 -0.59
N LEU A 315 -0.64 22.11 0.59
CA LEU A 315 -1.49 21.30 1.44
C LEU A 315 -1.27 21.67 2.91
N THR A 316 -2.32 22.07 3.64
CA THR A 316 -2.16 22.35 5.06
C THR A 316 -2.04 21.07 5.88
N LEU A 317 -1.43 21.15 7.06
CA LEU A 317 -1.32 20.02 7.97
C LEU A 317 -2.70 19.48 8.33
N GLU A 318 -3.67 20.35 8.64
CA GLU A 318 -5.04 19.97 8.99
C GLU A 318 -5.76 19.27 7.82
N ARG A 319 -5.46 19.67 6.58
CA ARG A 319 -6.02 19.03 5.38
C ARG A 319 -5.37 17.68 5.12
N ALA A 320 -4.05 17.57 5.27
CA ALA A 320 -3.30 16.31 5.15
C ALA A 320 -3.82 15.24 6.13
N GLN A 321 -4.14 15.64 7.36
CA GLN A 321 -4.72 14.75 8.38
C GLN A 321 -6.08 14.16 7.98
N ARG A 322 -6.83 14.85 7.12
CA ARG A 322 -8.20 14.48 6.72
C ARG A 322 -8.28 13.85 5.33
N LEU A 323 -7.15 13.58 4.68
CA LEU A 323 -7.15 12.93 3.36
C LEU A 323 -7.75 11.52 3.47
N THR A 324 -8.71 11.22 2.60
CA THR A 324 -9.22 9.85 2.40
C THR A 324 -8.14 8.96 1.77
N PRO A 325 -8.29 7.62 1.78
CA PRO A 325 -7.28 6.75 1.19
C PRO A 325 -7.09 6.99 -0.31
N GLU A 326 -8.18 7.29 -1.03
CA GLU A 326 -8.16 7.60 -2.47
C GLU A 326 -7.46 8.94 -2.74
N GLN A 327 -7.78 9.96 -1.95
CA GLN A 327 -7.12 11.27 -1.99
C GLN A 327 -5.62 11.16 -1.71
N PHE A 328 -5.27 10.40 -0.69
CA PHE A 328 -3.88 10.10 -0.36
C PHE A 328 -3.19 9.33 -1.49
N HIS A 329 -3.86 8.36 -2.11
CA HIS A 329 -3.33 7.63 -3.26
C HIS A 329 -3.05 8.55 -4.46
N ASN A 330 -3.97 9.46 -4.80
CA ASN A 330 -3.79 10.42 -5.89
C ASN A 330 -2.54 11.28 -5.67
N LEU A 331 -2.33 11.77 -4.45
CA LEU A 331 -1.17 12.60 -4.13
C LEU A 331 0.12 11.78 -4.00
N ARG A 332 0.08 10.57 -3.45
CA ARG A 332 1.28 9.74 -3.20
C ARG A 332 1.75 8.98 -4.43
N CYS A 333 0.84 8.32 -5.13
CA CYS A 333 1.18 7.36 -6.18
C CYS A 333 1.36 8.00 -7.57
N SER A 334 1.12 9.32 -7.69
CA SER A 334 1.22 10.04 -8.96
C SER A 334 2.22 11.20 -8.86
N PRO A 335 3.53 10.96 -9.04
CA PRO A 335 4.55 12.02 -9.12
C PRO A 335 4.17 13.17 -10.05
N GLY A 336 3.64 12.85 -11.24
CA GLY A 336 3.19 13.87 -12.20
C GLY A 336 2.09 14.79 -11.65
N VAL A 337 1.16 14.25 -10.87
CA VAL A 337 0.10 15.04 -10.21
C VAL A 337 0.72 16.01 -9.20
N ARG A 338 1.69 15.56 -8.39
CA ARG A 338 2.36 16.44 -7.42
C ARG A 338 3.14 17.56 -8.09
N GLU A 339 3.87 17.26 -9.15
CA GLU A 339 4.61 18.27 -9.91
C GLU A 339 3.67 19.33 -10.50
N LEU A 340 2.50 18.92 -11.00
CA LEU A 340 1.49 19.84 -11.52
C LEU A 340 0.86 20.71 -10.42
N ILE A 341 0.69 20.17 -9.21
CA ILE A 341 0.25 20.96 -8.06
C ILE A 341 1.31 21.99 -7.66
N ILE A 342 2.57 21.55 -7.51
CA ILE A 342 3.69 22.41 -7.10
C ILE A 342 3.94 23.52 -8.13
N SER A 343 3.75 23.23 -9.42
CA SER A 343 3.84 24.22 -10.50
C SER A 343 2.57 25.06 -10.70
N ASN A 344 1.55 24.92 -9.84
CA ASN A 344 0.25 25.59 -9.91
C ASN A 344 -0.51 25.37 -11.23
N GLN A 345 -0.23 24.27 -11.94
CA GLN A 345 -0.96 23.89 -13.15
C GLN A 345 -2.21 23.05 -12.83
N LEU A 346 -2.24 22.40 -11.66
CA LEU A 346 -3.37 21.61 -11.19
C LEU A 346 -3.70 22.02 -9.74
N SER A 347 -4.93 22.44 -9.46
CA SER A 347 -5.29 22.77 -8.08
C SER A 347 -5.34 21.52 -7.19
N LEU A 348 -5.07 21.68 -5.89
CA LEU A 348 -5.16 20.60 -4.93
C LEU A 348 -6.52 19.89 -4.99
N GLU A 349 -7.62 20.64 -4.99
CA GLU A 349 -8.97 20.04 -4.97
C GLU A 349 -9.28 19.26 -6.27
N GLN A 350 -8.78 19.71 -7.43
CA GLN A 350 -8.86 18.91 -8.65
C GLN A 350 -8.05 17.62 -8.52
N ALA A 351 -6.81 17.69 -8.02
CA ALA A 351 -5.95 16.52 -7.81
C ALA A 351 -6.59 15.49 -6.87
N LEU A 352 -7.26 15.95 -5.81
CA LEU A 352 -7.98 15.10 -4.85
C LEU A 352 -9.19 14.40 -5.47
N SER A 353 -9.78 14.98 -6.53
CA SER A 353 -10.96 14.44 -7.23
C SER A 353 -10.64 13.58 -8.45
N LEU A 354 -9.35 13.41 -8.79
CA LEU A 354 -8.95 12.64 -9.96
C LEU A 354 -9.41 11.18 -9.86
N THR A 355 -9.92 10.68 -10.97
CA THR A 355 -10.08 9.23 -11.16
C THR A 355 -8.73 8.56 -11.35
N LEU A 356 -8.67 7.25 -11.11
CA LEU A 356 -7.46 6.44 -11.37
C LEU A 356 -6.94 6.61 -12.81
N GLN A 357 -7.84 6.70 -13.80
CA GLN A 357 -7.46 6.90 -15.20
C GLN A 357 -6.78 8.26 -15.41
N GLN A 358 -7.37 9.33 -14.85
CA GLN A 358 -6.82 10.68 -14.99
C GLN A 358 -5.47 10.82 -14.28
N GLY A 359 -5.35 10.26 -13.08
CA GLY A 359 -4.06 10.19 -12.38
C GLY A 359 -3.00 9.44 -13.18
N SER A 360 -3.36 8.30 -13.78
CA SER A 360 -2.48 7.52 -14.66
C SER A 360 -2.03 8.33 -15.87
N ASN A 361 -2.96 8.99 -16.58
CA ASN A 361 -2.64 9.83 -17.73
C ASN A 361 -1.64 10.95 -17.38
N LEU A 362 -1.85 11.63 -16.24
CA LEU A 362 -0.95 12.70 -15.78
C LEU A 362 0.41 12.18 -15.30
N ASN A 363 0.52 10.90 -14.98
CA ASN A 363 1.77 10.29 -14.57
C ASN A 363 2.58 9.72 -15.76
N THR A 364 1.96 9.57 -16.93
CA THR A 364 2.65 9.15 -18.15
C THR A 364 3.68 10.20 -18.57
N THR A 365 4.96 9.81 -18.64
CA THR A 365 6.06 10.71 -19.01
C THR A 365 5.83 11.43 -20.33
N VAL A 366 5.43 10.70 -21.38
CA VAL A 366 5.21 11.29 -22.71
C VAL A 366 4.06 12.29 -22.71
N VAL A 367 3.00 12.03 -21.93
CA VAL A 367 1.89 12.97 -21.78
C VAL A 367 2.38 14.26 -21.11
N ARG A 368 3.19 14.14 -20.04
CA ARG A 368 3.80 15.31 -19.39
C ARG A 368 4.75 16.09 -20.30
N GLU A 369 5.54 15.40 -21.13
CA GLU A 369 6.41 16.04 -22.13
C GLU A 369 5.59 16.80 -23.17
N LEU A 370 4.51 16.21 -23.68
CA LEU A 370 3.58 16.86 -24.60
C LEU A 370 2.87 18.05 -23.95
N MET A 371 2.52 17.97 -22.68
CA MET A 371 1.97 19.11 -21.92
C MET A 371 3.00 20.23 -21.77
N THR A 372 4.23 19.89 -21.38
CA THR A 372 5.34 20.86 -21.22
C THR A 372 5.67 21.54 -22.54
N ALA A 373 5.59 20.82 -23.66
CA ALA A 373 5.75 21.35 -25.00
C ALA A 373 4.51 22.14 -25.51
N GLY A 374 3.45 22.27 -24.71
CA GLY A 374 2.22 22.97 -25.07
C GLY A 374 1.40 22.28 -26.16
N ARG A 375 1.67 20.99 -26.44
CA ARG A 375 0.96 20.20 -27.46
C ARG A 375 -0.29 19.51 -26.92
N LEU A 376 -0.38 19.32 -25.60
CA LEU A 376 -1.56 18.85 -24.89
C LEU A 376 -1.91 19.81 -23.76
N SER A 377 -3.18 20.20 -23.65
CA SER A 377 -3.68 20.92 -22.48
C SER A 377 -4.03 19.96 -21.34
N LEU A 378 -4.09 20.47 -20.10
CA LEU A 378 -4.52 19.68 -18.95
C LEU A 378 -5.92 19.08 -19.17
N GLU A 379 -6.85 19.88 -19.70
CA GLU A 379 -8.23 19.46 -19.96
C GLU A 379 -8.28 18.31 -20.97
N GLN A 380 -7.46 18.38 -22.01
CA GLN A 380 -7.34 17.29 -22.99
C GLN A 380 -6.82 16.01 -22.33
N VAL A 381 -5.81 16.12 -21.45
CA VAL A 381 -5.24 14.97 -20.74
C VAL A 381 -6.25 14.32 -19.79
N LEU A 382 -7.07 15.13 -19.11
CA LEU A 382 -8.09 14.65 -18.18
C LEU A 382 -9.23 13.90 -18.86
N VAL A 383 -9.41 14.05 -20.17
CA VAL A 383 -10.43 13.31 -20.96
C VAL A 383 -9.83 12.20 -21.83
N LEU A 384 -8.52 11.98 -21.79
CA LEU A 384 -7.89 10.88 -22.52
C LEU A 384 -8.40 9.53 -22.03
N THR A 385 -8.85 8.73 -22.99
CA THR A 385 -9.16 7.32 -22.74
C THR A 385 -7.89 6.50 -22.52
N ALA A 386 -8.00 5.35 -21.86
CA ALA A 386 -6.88 4.42 -21.67
C ALA A 386 -6.17 4.10 -22.98
N ARG A 387 -6.93 3.76 -24.03
CA ARG A 387 -6.38 3.50 -25.37
C ARG A 387 -5.58 4.66 -25.94
N GLN A 388 -6.06 5.89 -25.78
CA GLN A 388 -5.34 7.06 -26.28
C GLN A 388 -4.03 7.28 -25.53
N SER A 389 -4.05 7.10 -24.21
CA SER A 389 -2.84 7.15 -23.37
C SER A 389 -1.84 6.05 -23.77
N ASP A 390 -2.32 4.83 -24.04
CA ASP A 390 -1.50 3.69 -24.48
C ASP A 390 -0.88 3.94 -25.87
N ASN A 391 -1.65 4.50 -26.80
CA ASN A 391 -1.15 4.88 -28.12
C ASN A 391 0.02 5.87 -27.99
N LEU A 392 -0.13 6.92 -27.19
CA LEU A 392 0.94 7.91 -26.95
C LEU A 392 2.15 7.29 -26.24
N SER A 393 1.92 6.29 -25.39
CA SER A 393 2.99 5.60 -24.64
C SER A 393 3.75 4.55 -25.47
N THR A 394 3.27 4.26 -26.69
CA THR A 394 3.91 3.29 -27.58
C THR A 394 5.14 3.92 -28.26
N LEU A 395 6.30 3.27 -28.12
CA LEU A 395 7.58 3.78 -28.66
C LEU A 395 7.51 4.07 -30.16
N ALA A 396 6.94 3.17 -30.96
CA ALA A 396 6.81 3.36 -32.40
C ALA A 396 5.97 4.59 -32.78
N VAL A 397 4.90 4.86 -32.02
CA VAL A 397 4.06 6.05 -32.21
C VAL A 397 4.87 7.31 -31.87
N GLN A 398 5.64 7.29 -30.78
CA GLN A 398 6.50 8.40 -30.38
C GLN A 398 7.59 8.71 -31.40
N GLU A 399 8.25 7.69 -31.95
CA GLU A 399 9.25 7.84 -32.99
C GLU A 399 8.65 8.44 -34.27
N LEU A 400 7.47 7.96 -34.68
CA LEU A 400 6.75 8.51 -35.84
C LEU A 400 6.30 9.96 -35.63
N MET A 401 5.87 10.31 -34.41
CA MET A 401 5.51 11.68 -34.04
C MET A 401 6.74 12.60 -34.03
N THR A 402 7.86 12.11 -33.51
CA THR A 402 9.14 12.87 -33.46
C THR A 402 9.70 13.09 -34.86
N ALA A 403 9.56 12.11 -35.75
CA ALA A 403 9.92 12.22 -37.15
C ALA A 403 8.92 13.06 -37.98
N GLY A 404 7.85 13.59 -37.37
CA GLY A 404 6.81 14.37 -38.05
C GLY A 404 5.97 13.57 -39.05
N ARG A 405 6.04 12.24 -39.00
CA ARG A 405 5.30 11.33 -39.90
C ARG A 405 3.89 11.03 -39.39
N LEU A 406 3.64 11.24 -38.10
CA LEU A 406 2.33 11.02 -37.47
C LEU A 406 1.98 12.25 -36.62
N SER A 407 0.81 12.85 -36.85
CA SER A 407 0.34 13.98 -36.03
C SER A 407 -0.16 13.49 -34.67
N LEU A 408 -0.29 14.42 -33.70
CA LEU A 408 -0.85 14.09 -32.38
C LEU A 408 -2.32 13.63 -32.49
N GLU A 409 -3.10 14.31 -33.32
CA GLU A 409 -4.50 13.99 -33.58
C GLU A 409 -4.63 12.60 -34.21
N GLN A 410 -3.74 12.28 -35.15
CA GLN A 410 -3.69 10.95 -35.75
C GLN A 410 -3.35 9.88 -34.70
N ALA A 411 -2.34 10.11 -33.86
CA ALA A 411 -1.95 9.20 -32.78
C ALA A 411 -3.10 8.95 -31.78
N LEU A 412 -3.84 10.00 -31.41
CA LEU A 412 -5.01 9.91 -30.54
C LEU A 412 -6.21 9.22 -31.21
N SER A 413 -6.28 9.22 -32.54
CA SER A 413 -7.35 8.56 -33.30
C SER A 413 -7.07 7.09 -33.63
N LEU A 414 -5.86 6.58 -33.34
CA LEU A 414 -5.49 5.20 -33.68
C LEU A 414 -6.43 4.21 -32.99
N THR A 415 -6.98 3.32 -33.80
CA THR A 415 -7.67 2.13 -33.32
C THR A 415 -6.67 1.14 -32.70
N SER A 416 -7.17 0.20 -31.89
CA SER A 416 -6.32 -0.85 -31.30
C SER A 416 -5.60 -1.67 -32.37
N GLU A 417 -6.26 -1.97 -33.48
CA GLU A 417 -5.65 -2.69 -34.62
C GLU A 417 -4.50 -1.93 -35.27
N GLN A 418 -4.68 -0.62 -35.45
CA GLN A 418 -3.64 0.26 -35.99
C GLN A 418 -2.46 0.41 -35.03
N GLY A 419 -2.73 0.57 -33.73
CA GLY A 419 -1.70 0.60 -32.69
C GLY A 419 -0.87 -0.69 -32.67
N ILE A 420 -1.53 -1.85 -32.73
CA ILE A 420 -0.86 -3.17 -32.83
C ILE A 420 -0.01 -3.25 -34.10
N SER A 421 -0.53 -2.75 -35.22
CA SER A 421 0.21 -2.74 -36.49
C SER A 421 1.51 -1.97 -36.37
N LEU A 422 1.45 -0.73 -35.88
CA LEU A 422 2.63 0.11 -35.69
C LEU A 422 3.58 -0.45 -34.63
N ASN A 423 3.08 -1.19 -33.64
CA ASN A 423 3.90 -1.82 -32.62
C ASN A 423 4.52 -3.17 -33.04
N THR A 424 4.22 -3.65 -34.25
CA THR A 424 4.78 -4.91 -34.76
C THR A 424 6.18 -4.67 -35.33
N LEU A 425 7.21 -5.32 -34.76
CA LEU A 425 8.61 -5.10 -35.14
C LEU A 425 8.89 -5.29 -36.64
N ALA A 426 8.34 -6.34 -37.24
CA ALA A 426 8.53 -6.59 -38.68
C ALA A 426 7.89 -5.49 -39.55
N VAL A 427 6.75 -4.93 -39.13
CA VAL A 427 6.11 -3.78 -39.79
C VAL A 427 7.00 -2.54 -39.65
N GLN A 428 7.53 -2.27 -38.45
CA GLN A 428 8.47 -1.15 -38.20
C GLN A 428 9.73 -1.26 -39.06
N GLN A 429 10.30 -2.45 -39.20
CA GLN A 429 11.48 -2.70 -40.04
C GLN A 429 11.18 -2.41 -41.52
N LEU A 430 10.02 -2.82 -42.03
CA LEU A 430 9.60 -2.52 -43.40
C LEU A 430 9.36 -1.02 -43.60
N MET A 431 8.77 -0.33 -42.63
CA MET A 431 8.59 1.13 -42.67
C MET A 431 9.92 1.89 -42.63
N THR A 432 10.87 1.42 -41.84
CA THR A 432 12.22 2.00 -41.74
C THR A 432 13.02 1.80 -43.02
N ALA A 433 12.87 0.64 -43.65
CA ALA A 433 13.45 0.34 -44.95
C ALA A 433 12.74 1.05 -46.13
N GLY A 434 11.70 1.85 -45.87
CA GLY A 434 10.92 2.55 -46.90
C GLY A 434 10.08 1.63 -47.78
N ARG A 435 9.93 0.36 -47.40
CA ARG A 435 9.16 -0.65 -48.16
C ARG A 435 7.66 -0.61 -47.86
N LEU A 436 7.27 0.04 -46.76
CA LEU A 436 5.89 0.17 -46.32
C LEU A 436 5.61 1.62 -45.90
N SER A 437 4.59 2.26 -46.49
CA SER A 437 4.16 3.60 -46.07
C SER A 437 3.40 3.56 -44.74
N LEU A 438 3.22 4.71 -44.09
CA LEU A 438 2.43 4.79 -42.85
C LEU A 438 0.97 4.40 -43.11
N GLU A 439 0.39 4.89 -44.19
CA GLU A 439 -0.99 4.61 -44.60
C GLU A 439 -1.19 3.12 -44.85
N GLN A 440 -0.24 2.49 -45.53
CA GLN A 440 -0.24 1.04 -45.76
C GLN A 440 -0.13 0.27 -44.44
N ALA A 441 0.77 0.67 -43.55
CA ALA A 441 0.91 0.05 -42.23
C ALA A 441 -0.36 0.16 -41.39
N LEU A 442 -1.04 1.31 -41.43
CA LEU A 442 -2.32 1.53 -40.74
C LEU A 442 -3.49 0.75 -41.35
N ALA A 443 -3.40 0.39 -42.63
CA ALA A 443 -4.43 -0.39 -43.33
C ALA A 443 -4.25 -1.91 -43.22
N LEU A 444 -3.14 -2.38 -42.65
CA LEU A 444 -2.86 -3.82 -42.54
C LEU A 444 -3.91 -4.56 -41.73
N THR A 445 -4.48 -5.59 -42.35
CA THR A 445 -5.35 -6.55 -41.65
C THR A 445 -4.54 -7.44 -40.71
N THR A 446 -5.21 -8.03 -39.72
CA THR A 446 -4.59 -8.99 -38.79
C THR A 446 -3.87 -10.14 -39.52
N ARG A 447 -4.47 -10.64 -40.61
CA ARG A 447 -3.86 -11.69 -41.45
C ARG A 447 -2.56 -11.23 -42.10
N GLN A 448 -2.58 -10.06 -42.74
CA GLN A 448 -1.39 -9.52 -43.42
C GLN A 448 -0.24 -9.25 -42.44
N ARG A 449 -0.54 -8.76 -41.23
CA ARG A 449 0.48 -8.60 -40.18
C ARG A 449 1.09 -9.92 -39.75
N LEU A 450 0.27 -10.97 -39.64
CA LEU A 450 0.75 -12.30 -39.29
C LEU A 450 1.68 -12.85 -40.37
N GLU A 451 1.30 -12.73 -41.65
CA GLU A 451 2.13 -13.15 -42.79
C GLU A 451 3.47 -12.41 -42.84
N ILE A 452 3.48 -11.09 -42.59
CA ILE A 452 4.72 -10.30 -42.46
C ILE A 452 5.59 -10.85 -41.32
N THR A 453 5.00 -11.15 -40.17
CA THR A 453 5.71 -11.66 -38.99
C THR A 453 6.26 -13.08 -39.21
N LEU A 454 5.57 -13.90 -40.00
CA LEU A 454 5.97 -15.26 -40.37
C LEU A 454 7.03 -15.30 -41.49
N GLY A 455 7.49 -14.15 -41.98
CA GLY A 455 8.57 -14.07 -42.96
C GLY A 455 8.12 -14.05 -44.42
N ASN A 456 6.85 -13.74 -44.70
CA ASN A 456 6.30 -13.58 -46.05
C ASN A 456 5.97 -12.12 -46.43
N PRO A 457 6.84 -11.12 -46.16
CA PRO A 457 6.49 -9.71 -46.37
C PRO A 457 6.29 -9.36 -47.86
N ASP A 458 6.99 -10.03 -48.78
CA ASP A 458 6.94 -9.71 -50.21
C ASP A 458 5.58 -10.02 -50.84
N ALA A 459 4.93 -11.11 -50.40
CA ALA A 459 3.59 -11.47 -50.85
C ALA A 459 2.55 -10.43 -50.41
N VAL A 460 2.66 -9.95 -49.16
CA VAL A 460 1.78 -8.92 -48.61
C VAL A 460 2.01 -7.57 -49.31
N LEU A 461 3.26 -7.20 -49.55
CA LEU A 461 3.59 -5.96 -50.25
C LEU A 461 3.08 -5.96 -51.70
N ALA A 462 3.15 -7.09 -52.40
CA ALA A 462 2.56 -7.26 -53.73
C ALA A 462 1.03 -7.13 -53.73
N GLU A 463 0.36 -7.66 -52.71
CA GLU A 463 -1.10 -7.53 -52.54
C GLU A 463 -1.50 -6.05 -52.30
N LEU A 464 -0.76 -5.34 -51.45
CA LEU A 464 -0.99 -3.92 -51.15
C LEU A 464 -0.74 -3.00 -52.36
N THR A 465 0.09 -3.40 -53.32
CA THR A 465 0.34 -2.61 -54.55
C THR A 465 -0.72 -2.82 -55.63
N GLN A 466 -1.55 -3.88 -55.52
CA GLN A 466 -2.60 -4.20 -56.48
C GLN A 466 -3.98 -3.65 -56.07
N GLN A 467 -4.13 -3.13 -54.85
CA GLN A 467 -5.36 -2.45 -54.45
C GLN A 467 -5.45 -1.05 -55.08
N PRO A 468 -6.58 -0.67 -55.70
CA PRO A 468 -6.78 0.69 -56.18
C PRO A 468 -6.68 1.67 -55.01
N GLN A 469 -5.82 2.69 -55.13
CA GLN A 469 -5.81 3.81 -54.20
C GLN A 469 -7.19 4.48 -54.23
N ALA A 470 -8.03 4.18 -53.24
CA ALA A 470 -9.26 4.93 -53.03
C ALA A 470 -8.86 6.38 -52.72
N THR A 471 -9.21 7.26 -53.64
CA THR A 471 -8.98 8.70 -53.59
C THR A 471 -9.40 9.31 -52.26
N SER A 472 -8.51 10.14 -51.72
CA SER A 472 -8.74 11.30 -50.85
C SER A 472 -10.22 11.66 -50.67
N SER A 473 -10.89 11.08 -49.67
CA SER A 473 -12.17 11.57 -49.17
C SER A 473 -11.90 12.44 -47.96
N SER A 474 -12.21 13.72 -48.09
CA SER A 474 -12.10 14.73 -47.04
C SER A 474 -12.78 14.24 -45.75
N TYR A 475 -12.01 14.08 -44.69
CA TYR A 475 -12.56 13.98 -43.35
C TYR A 475 -13.17 15.34 -43.01
N ARG A 476 -14.49 15.46 -43.17
CA ARG A 476 -15.26 16.63 -42.73
C ARG A 476 -15.57 16.39 -41.24
N PRO A 477 -15.12 17.24 -40.30
CA PRO A 477 -15.54 17.13 -38.92
C PRO A 477 -17.01 17.52 -38.85
N SER A 478 -17.86 16.62 -38.34
CA SER A 478 -19.20 16.98 -37.90
C SER A 478 -19.07 17.73 -36.58
N PHE A 479 -19.52 18.98 -36.56
CA PHE A 479 -19.67 19.83 -35.38
C PHE A 479 -20.72 19.27 -34.40
#